data_AF-A0A1G5NME8-F1
#
_entry.id   AF-A0A1G5NME8-F1
#
_cell.length_a   1.000
_cell.length_b   1.000
_cell.length_c   1.000
_cell.angle_alpha   90.00
_cell.angle_beta   90.00
_cell.angle_gamma   90.00
#
_symmetry.space_group_name_H-M   'P 1'
#
loop_
_entity.id
_entity.type
_entity.pdbx_description
1 polymer ?
#
loop_
_entity_poly.entity_id
_entity_poly.type
_entity_poly.pdbx_seq_one_letter_code
_entity_poly.pdbx_strand_id
1 'polypeptide(L)'
;MRKPFAVGARIVRSAVLAAAAAAAAALSTSAMATSPMLSVPKCAEHDDMVRILAKEYKEAPKALGLVGGQRVMQVFVSKQGTWTIVVTRTSGDTCIVAAGQNWEEVPMEVGQLDPRA
;
A
#
# COMPACT_ATOMS: atom_id res chain seq x y z
N MET A 1 -45.03 -57.84 3.69
CA MET A 1 -44.31 -57.55 2.43
C MET A 1 -43.50 -56.27 2.69
N ARG A 2 -42.18 -56.13 2.54
CA ARG A 2 -41.11 -56.83 1.81
C ARG A 2 -39.89 -57.01 2.76
N LYS A 3 -39.14 -58.11 2.57
CA LYS A 3 -37.91 -58.48 3.30
C LYS A 3 -36.66 -57.78 2.66
N PRO A 4 -35.42 -58.23 2.96
CA PRO A 4 -34.48 -57.69 3.95
C PRO A 4 -33.22 -57.13 3.25
N PHE A 5 -32.38 -56.33 3.89
CA PHE A 5 -31.00 -56.22 3.38
C PHE A 5 -29.97 -56.35 4.49
N ALA A 6 -29.23 -57.44 4.31
CA ALA A 6 -28.14 -57.91 5.12
C ALA A 6 -26.92 -57.01 5.02
N VAL A 7 -26.25 -56.94 6.16
CA VAL A 7 -24.81 -56.85 6.37
C VAL A 7 -24.00 -57.45 5.22
N GLY A 8 -22.93 -56.77 4.80
CA GLY A 8 -21.88 -57.44 4.04
C GLY A 8 -20.91 -56.53 3.31
N ALA A 9 -20.15 -55.71 4.03
CA ALA A 9 -18.91 -55.16 3.48
C ALA A 9 -17.90 -56.31 3.30
N ARG A 10 -17.51 -56.61 2.07
CA ARG A 10 -16.23 -57.28 1.77
C ARG A 10 -15.48 -56.43 0.77
N ILE A 11 -14.67 -55.55 1.32
CA ILE A 11 -13.51 -54.94 0.69
C ILE A 11 -12.61 -56.09 0.22
N VAL A 12 -12.03 -55.99 -0.98
CA VAL A 12 -10.59 -56.10 -1.23
C VAL A 12 -10.33 -56.16 -2.74
N ARG A 13 -9.65 -55.10 -3.21
CA ARG A 13 -8.58 -55.06 -4.21
C ARG A 13 -8.77 -55.92 -5.46
N SER A 14 -8.98 -55.27 -6.60
CA SER A 14 -8.05 -55.31 -7.74
C SER A 14 -8.64 -54.57 -8.95
N ALA A 15 -7.73 -54.19 -9.85
CA ALA A 15 -7.98 -53.67 -11.19
C ALA A 15 -8.33 -52.19 -11.27
N VAL A 16 -7.24 -51.41 -11.26
CA VAL A 16 -7.03 -50.29 -12.18
C VAL A 16 -7.66 -50.57 -13.54
N LEU A 17 -8.30 -49.55 -14.11
CA LEU A 17 -8.83 -49.37 -15.48
C LEU A 17 -10.36 -49.34 -15.62
N ALA A 18 -10.77 -48.24 -16.27
CA ALA A 18 -12.00 -48.05 -17.02
C ALA A 18 -13.29 -47.79 -16.22
N ALA A 19 -13.49 -46.52 -15.89
CA ALA A 19 -14.60 -45.70 -16.43
C ALA A 19 -14.68 -44.42 -15.62
N ALA A 20 -13.89 -43.40 -15.99
CA ALA A 20 -14.00 -42.06 -15.44
C ALA A 20 -15.30 -41.42 -15.96
N ALA A 21 -16.41 -41.69 -15.28
CA ALA A 21 -17.68 -41.05 -15.52
C ALA A 21 -18.13 -40.32 -14.25
N ALA A 22 -18.26 -38.99 -14.39
CA ALA A 22 -19.04 -38.09 -13.55
C ALA A 22 -18.61 -37.92 -12.08
N ALA A 23 -17.57 -37.12 -11.86
CA ALA A 23 -17.45 -36.32 -10.64
C ALA A 23 -16.82 -34.95 -10.98
N ALA A 24 -17.53 -34.16 -11.80
CA ALA A 24 -17.25 -32.73 -11.94
C ALA A 24 -17.76 -32.03 -10.67
N ALA A 25 -17.05 -32.18 -9.56
CA ALA A 25 -17.20 -31.30 -8.42
C ALA A 25 -16.64 -29.95 -8.83
N ALA A 26 -17.52 -29.02 -9.17
CA ALA A 26 -17.18 -27.63 -9.41
C ALA A 26 -16.60 -27.05 -8.12
N LEU A 27 -15.27 -26.97 -8.03
CA LEU A 27 -14.60 -26.13 -7.04
C LEU A 27 -14.89 -24.68 -7.43
N SER A 28 -15.96 -24.12 -6.88
CA SER A 28 -16.21 -22.68 -6.88
C SER A 28 -15.12 -22.02 -6.03
N THR A 29 -13.98 -21.71 -6.63
CA THR A 29 -12.96 -20.85 -6.02
C THR A 29 -13.52 -19.44 -5.97
N SER A 30 -14.09 -19.06 -4.82
CA SER A 30 -14.47 -17.68 -4.54
C SER A 30 -13.22 -16.81 -4.63
N ALA A 31 -13.10 -16.02 -5.70
CA ALA A 31 -12.07 -15.00 -5.81
C ALA A 31 -12.27 -13.99 -4.68
N MET A 32 -11.43 -14.04 -3.65
CA MET A 32 -11.40 -13.00 -2.64
C MET A 32 -10.89 -11.73 -3.32
N ALA A 33 -11.80 -10.80 -3.60
CA ALA A 33 -11.45 -9.46 -4.06
C ALA A 33 -10.62 -8.77 -2.97
N THR A 34 -9.30 -8.75 -3.14
CA THR A 34 -8.39 -7.93 -2.33
C THR A 34 -8.67 -6.49 -2.69
N SER A 35 -9.51 -5.83 -1.90
CA SER A 35 -9.69 -4.37 -2.02
C SER A 35 -8.36 -3.72 -1.66
N PRO A 36 -7.84 -2.77 -2.46
CA PRO A 36 -6.63 -2.06 -2.09
C PRO A 36 -6.89 -1.31 -0.78
N MET A 37 -6.16 -1.68 0.28
CA MET A 37 -6.17 -0.94 1.53
C MET A 37 -5.56 0.44 1.26
N LEU A 38 -6.40 1.46 1.13
CA LEU A 38 -5.94 2.85 1.13
C LEU A 38 -5.27 3.09 2.48
N SER A 39 -3.94 3.23 2.48
CA SER A 39 -3.18 3.53 3.69
C SER A 39 -3.70 4.84 4.26
N VAL A 40 -4.21 4.81 5.50
CA VAL A 40 -4.66 6.03 6.18
C VAL A 40 -3.44 6.94 6.33
N PRO A 41 -3.49 8.19 5.83
CA PRO A 41 -2.37 9.12 5.99
C PRO A 41 -2.03 9.28 7.46
N LYS A 42 -0.75 9.12 7.80
CA LYS A 42 -0.27 9.36 9.16
C LYS A 42 -0.25 10.86 9.40
N CYS A 43 -1.13 11.34 10.27
CA CYS A 43 -1.29 12.74 10.60
C CYS A 43 -0.93 13.02 12.06
N ALA A 44 -0.44 14.22 12.32
CA ALA A 44 -0.21 14.75 13.66
C ALA A 44 -0.44 16.28 13.65
N GLU A 45 -0.40 16.91 14.82
CA GLU A 45 -0.27 18.37 14.91
C GLU A 45 1.04 18.81 14.22
N HIS A 46 1.09 20.02 13.67
CA HIS A 46 2.20 20.49 12.85
C HIS A 46 3.54 20.48 13.60
N ASP A 47 3.59 21.08 14.80
CA ASP A 47 4.81 21.16 15.60
C ASP A 47 5.27 19.76 16.03
N ASP A 48 4.32 18.88 16.32
CA ASP A 48 4.59 17.46 16.58
C ASP A 48 5.24 16.76 15.39
N MET A 49 4.70 16.94 14.19
CA MET A 49 5.25 16.35 12.96
C MET A 49 6.66 16.86 12.70
N VAL A 50 6.86 18.19 12.72
CA VAL A 50 8.18 18.82 12.49
C VAL A 50 9.20 18.31 13.51
N ARG A 51 8.80 18.23 14.78
CA ARG A 51 9.66 17.74 15.86
C ARG A 51 10.07 16.28 15.66
N ILE A 52 9.14 15.41 15.27
CA ILE A 52 9.43 13.99 15.03
C ILE A 52 10.39 13.84 13.84
N LEU A 53 10.12 14.53 12.72
CA LEU A 53 10.98 14.48 11.53
C LEU A 53 12.41 14.97 11.84
N ALA A 54 12.53 16.07 12.61
CA ALA A 54 13.82 16.58 13.03
C ALA A 54 14.57 15.65 14.01
N LYS A 55 13.86 15.09 15.00
CA LYS A 55 14.50 14.29 16.05
C LYS A 55 14.86 12.88 15.59
N GLU A 56 13.92 12.18 14.97
CA GLU A 56 14.07 10.77 14.63
C GLU A 56 14.79 10.56 13.30
N TYR A 57 14.48 11.39 12.29
CA TYR A 57 15.00 11.23 10.93
C TYR A 57 16.11 12.22 10.58
N LYS A 58 16.39 13.20 11.45
CA LYS A 58 17.32 14.30 11.18
C LYS A 58 16.95 15.08 9.92
N GLU A 59 15.67 15.11 9.60
CA GLU A 59 15.15 15.81 8.44
C GLU A 59 14.80 17.26 8.79
N ALA A 60 15.10 18.18 7.88
CA ALA A 60 14.76 19.60 8.00
C ALA A 60 14.02 20.07 6.74
N PRO A 61 13.20 21.13 6.81
CA PRO A 61 12.52 21.67 5.63
C PRO A 61 13.50 22.04 4.52
N LYS A 62 13.28 21.49 3.32
CA LYS A 62 14.03 21.79 2.09
C LYS A 62 13.24 22.67 1.13
N ALA A 63 11.93 22.48 1.06
CA ALA A 63 11.03 23.25 0.20
C ALA A 63 9.64 23.39 0.81
N LEU A 64 8.92 24.45 0.45
CA LEU A 64 7.56 24.74 0.88
C LEU A 64 6.76 25.34 -0.27
N GLY A 65 5.48 25.00 -0.39
CA GLY A 65 4.57 25.59 -1.36
C GLY A 65 3.11 25.51 -0.93
N LEU A 66 2.26 26.33 -1.54
CA LEU A 66 0.81 26.25 -1.35
C LEU A 66 0.17 25.29 -2.33
N VAL A 67 -0.71 24.41 -1.85
CA VAL A 67 -1.49 23.48 -2.65
C VAL A 67 -2.94 23.92 -2.68
N GLY A 68 -3.42 24.33 -3.86
CA GLY A 68 -4.78 24.81 -4.05
C GLY A 68 -5.16 26.01 -3.17
N GLY A 69 -4.18 26.84 -2.80
CA GLY A 69 -4.38 28.11 -2.06
C GLY A 69 -4.71 28.00 -0.57
N GLN A 70 -4.88 26.79 -0.03
CA GLN A 70 -5.41 26.60 1.34
C GLN A 70 -4.66 25.56 2.17
N ARG A 71 -3.68 24.88 1.58
CA ARG A 71 -2.86 23.88 2.26
C ARG A 71 -1.40 24.19 2.00
N VAL A 72 -0.56 23.87 2.98
CA VAL A 72 0.88 24.01 2.85
C VAL A 72 1.47 22.63 2.60
N MET A 73 2.20 22.46 1.52
CA MET A 73 3.03 21.28 1.29
C MET A 73 4.47 21.63 1.64
N GLN A 74 5.13 20.72 2.36
CA GLN A 74 6.54 20.84 2.68
C GLN A 74 7.28 19.56 2.31
N VAL A 75 8.53 19.72 1.90
CA VAL A 75 9.49 18.64 1.70
C VAL A 75 10.54 18.76 2.79
N PHE A 76 10.78 17.67 3.51
CA PHE A 76 11.80 17.53 4.54
C PHE A 76 12.88 16.56 4.06
N VAL A 77 14.14 16.87 4.35
CA VAL A 77 15.30 16.09 3.87
C VAL A 77 16.37 16.02 4.96
N SER A 78 17.04 14.89 5.09
CA SER A 78 18.22 14.72 5.95
C SER A 78 19.52 14.67 5.13
N LYS A 79 20.65 14.94 5.79
CA LYS A 79 21.98 14.77 5.17
C LYS A 79 22.28 13.31 4.81
N GLN A 80 21.59 12.36 5.42
CA GLN A 80 21.72 10.93 5.17
C GLN A 80 20.84 10.46 3.99
N GLY A 81 20.07 11.36 3.37
CA GLY A 81 19.27 11.08 2.20
C GLY A 81 17.86 10.56 2.49
N THR A 82 17.40 10.58 3.75
CA THR A 82 15.98 10.36 4.05
C THR A 82 15.16 11.60 3.68
N TRP A 83 13.91 11.39 3.31
CA TRP A 83 13.00 12.49 2.97
C TRP A 83 11.55 12.17 3.30
N THR A 84 10.79 13.23 3.57
CA THR A 84 9.34 13.18 3.83
C THR A 84 8.64 14.36 3.17
N ILE A 85 7.52 14.10 2.49
CA ILE A 85 6.61 15.12 1.99
C ILE A 85 5.37 15.11 2.88
N VAL A 86 5.02 16.29 3.40
CA VAL A 86 3.84 16.48 4.24
C VAL A 86 2.92 17.54 3.65
N VAL A 87 1.64 17.47 4.01
CA VAL A 87 0.65 18.51 3.74
C VAL A 87 -0.03 18.91 5.04
N THR A 88 0.01 20.20 5.36
CA THR A 88 -0.69 20.83 6.46
C THR A 88 -2.01 21.45 5.97
N ARG A 89 -3.10 21.09 6.63
CA ARG A 89 -4.43 21.65 6.38
C ARG A 89 -4.68 22.90 7.23
N THR A 90 -5.74 23.64 6.89
CA THR A 90 -6.19 24.80 7.68
C THR A 90 -6.63 24.44 9.10
N SER A 91 -6.97 23.18 9.34
CA SER A 91 -7.24 22.62 10.67
C SER A 91 -5.99 22.47 11.54
N GLY A 92 -4.79 22.68 11.00
CA GLY A 92 -3.51 22.59 11.71
C GLY A 92 -2.87 21.19 11.70
N ASP A 93 -3.62 20.16 11.30
CA ASP A 93 -3.08 18.81 11.15
C ASP A 93 -2.20 18.70 9.91
N THR A 94 -1.06 18.05 10.08
CA THR A 94 -0.05 17.78 9.06
C THR A 94 0.02 16.30 8.82
N CYS A 95 -0.13 15.88 7.56
CA CYS A 95 -0.13 14.47 7.17
C CYS A 95 1.02 14.15 6.24
N ILE A 96 1.66 13.01 6.48
CA ILE A 96 2.63 12.44 5.55
C ILE A 96 1.88 11.95 4.31
N VAL A 97 2.30 12.43 3.15
CA VAL A 97 1.77 12.01 1.83
C VAL A 97 2.75 11.13 1.07
N ALA A 98 4.05 11.27 1.33
CA ALA A 98 5.11 10.41 0.82
C ALA A 98 6.33 10.47 1.75
N ALA A 99 7.11 9.39 1.80
CA ALA A 99 8.38 9.34 2.54
C ALA A 99 9.30 8.28 1.91
N GLY A 100 10.61 8.43 2.07
CA GLY A 100 11.57 7.51 1.49
C GLY A 100 13.02 7.79 1.88
N GLN A 101 13.92 7.21 1.08
CA GLN A 101 15.36 7.31 1.20
C GLN A 101 15.97 7.72 -0.14
N ASN A 102 17.30 7.84 -0.19
CA ASN A 102 18.06 8.15 -1.40
C ASN A 102 17.64 9.48 -2.06
N TRP A 103 17.44 10.52 -1.25
CA TRP A 103 17.20 11.87 -1.76
C TRP A 103 18.40 12.38 -2.56
N GLU A 104 18.14 12.90 -3.76
CA GLU A 104 19.13 13.54 -4.63
C GLU A 104 18.69 14.97 -4.92
N GLU A 105 19.62 15.92 -4.80
CA GLU A 105 19.38 17.29 -5.21
C GLU A 105 19.83 17.47 -6.66
N VAL A 106 18.87 17.82 -7.52
CA VAL A 106 19.16 18.19 -8.91
C VAL A 106 19.28 19.72 -9.00
N PRO A 107 20.36 20.26 -9.60
CA PRO A 107 20.50 21.69 -9.82
C PRO A 107 19.31 22.28 -10.59
N MET A 108 18.89 23.48 -10.19
CA MET A 108 17.88 24.26 -10.92
C MET A 108 18.54 24.95 -12.12
N GLU A 109 18.50 24.32 -13.29
CA GLU A 109 18.98 24.91 -14.53
C GLU A 109 17.91 25.84 -15.12
N VAL A 110 17.97 27.13 -14.78
CA VAL A 110 17.00 28.16 -15.19
C VAL A 110 16.87 28.25 -16.72
N GLY A 111 17.94 27.97 -17.47
CA GLY A 111 17.92 27.96 -18.94
C GLY A 111 17.02 26.87 -19.54
N GLN A 112 16.75 25.78 -18.82
CA GLN A 112 15.87 24.71 -19.30
C GLN A 112 14.37 25.00 -19.08
N LEU A 113 14.06 26.07 -18.34
CA LEU A 113 12.70 26.48 -18.03
C LEU A 113 12.10 27.41 -19.09
N ASP A 114 12.90 27.93 -20.02
CA ASP A 114 12.39 28.69 -21.16
C ASP A 114 12.03 27.72 -22.30
N PRO A 115 10.74 27.47 -22.58
CA PRO A 115 10.34 26.65 -23.72
C PRO A 115 10.62 27.31 -25.08
N ARG A 116 11.21 28.51 -25.10
CA ARG A 116 11.63 29.25 -26.30
C ARG A 116 13.16 29.40 -26.42
N ALA A 117 13.95 28.89 -25.47
CA ALA A 117 15.40 28.82 -25.59
C ALA A 117 15.84 27.75 -26.60
#